data_AF-A0A2G2VSU3-F1
#
_entry.id   AF-A0A2G2VSU3-F1
#
_cell.length_a   1.000
_cell.length_b   1.000
_cell.length_c   1.000
_cell.angle_alpha   90.00
_cell.angle_beta   90.00
_cell.angle_gamma   90.00
#
_symmetry.space_group_name_H-M   'P 1'
#
loop_
_entity.id
_entity.type
_entity.pdbx_description
1 polymer ?
#
loop_
_entity_poly.entity_id
_entity_poly.type
_entity_poly.pdbx_seq_one_letter_code
_entity_poly.pdbx_strand_id
1 'polypeptide(L)'
;MNRRLNLDIPQNNTFLLPRDILAAADHLIGLKFGMGALDDMNHLKNKRIRSVADLLQDQFGLALVRLENVVRGTICGAIRHKLIPTPQNLVTSTPLTTTYESFFGLHPLSQVLDRTNPLTQIVHGRKLSYLGPGGLTGRTASFRIRDIHPSHYGRICPIDTSEGINVGLIGSLAIHARIGHWGSLESPFYEISERSTGVRMLYLSPGRDEYYMVAAGNSLALNQDIQEEQVVPARYRQEFLTIAWEQVHLRSIFPFQYFSIGASLIPFIEHNDANRALMSSNMQRQAVPLSRSEKCIVGTGLERQAALDSGALAIAEREGRVVYTNTDTILLAEVREIMHLFFLLITEKGTAG
;
A
#
# COMPACT_ATOMS: atom_id res chain seq x y z
N MET A 1 -3.35 11.71 -18.66
CA MET A 1 -3.35 12.69 -19.78
C MET A 1 -4.75 13.21 -20.05
N ASN A 2 -5.67 12.36 -20.53
CA ASN A 2 -7.07 12.74 -20.84
C ASN A 2 -7.77 13.57 -19.76
N ARG A 3 -7.73 13.11 -18.51
CA ARG A 3 -8.34 13.83 -17.38
C ARG A 3 -7.77 15.23 -17.15
N ARG A 4 -6.48 15.46 -17.45
CA ARG A 4 -5.80 16.74 -17.22
C ARG A 4 -6.03 17.72 -18.36
N LEU A 5 -5.95 17.23 -19.60
CA LEU A 5 -6.11 18.01 -20.83
C LEU A 5 -7.55 18.07 -21.34
N ASN A 6 -8.50 17.52 -20.57
CA ASN A 6 -9.91 17.39 -20.92
C ASN A 6 -10.12 16.77 -22.32
N LEU A 7 -9.41 15.68 -22.60
CA LEU A 7 -9.49 14.95 -23.87
C LEU A 7 -10.35 13.71 -23.72
N ASP A 8 -11.10 13.38 -24.77
CA ASP A 8 -11.90 12.17 -24.87
C ASP A 8 -11.26 11.21 -25.88
N ILE A 9 -10.15 10.59 -25.47
CA ILE A 9 -9.40 9.60 -26.26
C ILE A 9 -9.64 8.22 -25.63
N PRO A 10 -9.90 7.16 -26.42
CA PRO A 10 -10.07 5.81 -25.88
C PRO A 10 -8.88 5.36 -25.04
N GLN A 11 -9.15 4.73 -23.89
CA GLN A 11 -8.12 4.26 -22.95
C GLN A 11 -7.17 3.20 -23.54
N ASN A 12 -7.58 2.52 -24.62
CA ASN A 12 -6.78 1.49 -25.27
C ASN A 12 -5.64 2.07 -26.12
N ASN A 13 -5.67 3.36 -26.44
CA ASN A 13 -4.59 3.97 -27.20
C ASN A 13 -3.42 4.34 -26.27
N THR A 14 -2.30 3.66 -26.44
CA THR A 14 -1.08 3.84 -25.64
C THR A 14 -0.05 4.76 -26.32
N PHE A 15 -0.27 5.17 -27.56
CA PHE A 15 0.63 6.03 -28.32
C PHE A 15 0.22 7.51 -28.21
N LEU A 16 1.21 8.40 -28.21
CA LEU A 16 0.99 9.84 -28.27
C LEU A 16 0.40 10.23 -29.63
N LEU A 17 -0.72 10.94 -29.59
CA LEU A 17 -1.37 11.50 -30.77
C LEU A 17 -0.94 12.96 -30.99
N PRO A 18 -0.96 13.47 -32.23
CA PRO A 18 -0.69 14.89 -32.50
C PRO A 18 -1.60 15.83 -31.69
N ARG A 19 -2.86 15.42 -31.45
CA ARG A 19 -3.83 16.17 -30.64
C ARG A 19 -3.36 16.36 -29.19
N ASP A 20 -2.67 15.37 -28.62
CA ASP A 20 -2.17 15.45 -27.24
C ASP A 20 -1.13 16.55 -27.09
N ILE A 21 -0.24 16.68 -28.09
CA ILE A 21 0.82 17.69 -28.12
C ILE A 21 0.21 19.09 -28.24
N LEU A 22 -0.78 19.27 -29.13
CA LEU A 22 -1.47 20.55 -29.30
C LEU A 22 -2.23 20.95 -28.03
N ALA A 23 -2.96 20.03 -27.42
CA ALA A 23 -3.69 20.28 -26.18
C ALA A 23 -2.74 20.59 -25.01
N ALA A 24 -1.59 19.91 -24.93
CA ALA A 24 -0.58 20.21 -23.92
C ALA A 24 0.06 21.59 -24.13
N ALA A 25 0.35 21.99 -25.37
CA ALA A 25 0.88 23.31 -25.69
C ALA A 25 -0.13 24.42 -25.36
N ASP A 26 -1.40 24.24 -25.72
CA ASP A 26 -2.48 25.18 -25.40
C ASP A 26 -2.67 25.32 -23.89
N HIS A 27 -2.65 24.20 -23.15
CA HIS A 27 -2.71 24.21 -21.68
C HIS A 27 -1.52 24.97 -21.05
N LEU A 28 -0.31 24.81 -21.57
CA LEU A 28 0.87 25.56 -21.11
C LEU A 28 0.75 27.06 -21.38
N ILE A 29 0.21 27.44 -22.54
CA ILE A 29 -0.05 28.85 -22.88
C ILE A 29 -1.11 29.42 -21.94
N GLY A 30 -2.21 28.69 -21.70
CA GLY A 30 -3.26 29.07 -20.75
C GLY A 30 -2.71 29.30 -19.33
N LEU A 31 -1.87 28.39 -18.83
CA LEU A 31 -1.21 28.55 -17.53
C LEU A 31 -0.37 29.84 -17.45
N LYS A 32 0.33 30.21 -18.53
CA LYS A 32 1.09 31.47 -18.59
C LYS A 32 0.19 32.70 -18.49
N PHE A 33 -1.04 32.62 -18.98
CA PHE A 33 -2.06 33.67 -18.85
C PHE A 33 -2.87 33.58 -17.55
N GLY A 34 -2.50 32.69 -16.62
CA GLY A 34 -3.20 32.52 -15.33
C GLY A 34 -4.49 31.69 -15.43
N MET A 35 -4.72 31.01 -16.56
CA MET A 35 -5.85 30.09 -16.71
C MET A 35 -5.49 28.72 -16.13
N GLY A 36 -5.97 28.44 -14.92
CA GLY A 36 -5.80 27.16 -14.23
C GLY A 36 -4.74 27.16 -13.13
N ALA A 37 -4.58 26.02 -12.46
CA ALA A 37 -3.63 25.83 -11.36
C ALA A 37 -2.40 25.02 -11.79
N LEU A 38 -1.26 25.36 -11.19
CA LEU A 38 -0.04 24.57 -11.29
C LEU A 38 -0.21 23.23 -10.56
N ASP A 39 0.40 22.19 -11.09
CA ASP A 39 0.35 20.86 -10.48
C ASP A 39 1.38 20.76 -9.34
N ASP A 40 0.93 20.25 -8.19
CA ASP A 40 1.82 19.90 -7.09
C ASP A 40 2.42 18.50 -7.32
N MET A 41 3.72 18.45 -7.52
CA MET A 41 4.49 17.21 -7.69
C MET A 41 4.38 16.27 -6.48
N ASN A 42 4.20 16.80 -5.28
CA ASN A 42 4.15 16.00 -4.05
C ASN A 42 2.78 15.38 -3.79
N HIS A 43 1.73 15.89 -4.42
CA HIS A 43 0.41 15.34 -4.25
C HIS A 43 0.33 13.88 -4.73
N LEU A 44 -0.22 12.99 -3.89
CA LEU A 44 -0.43 11.58 -4.23
C LEU A 44 -1.29 11.32 -5.49
N LYS A 45 -2.03 12.31 -6.03
CA LYS A 45 -2.73 12.13 -7.32
C LYS A 45 -1.75 12.06 -8.51
N ASN A 46 -0.55 12.58 -8.32
CA ASN A 46 0.54 12.61 -9.29
C ASN A 46 1.60 11.52 -9.02
N LYS A 47 1.34 10.63 -8.05
CA LYS A 47 2.23 9.53 -7.68
C LYS A 47 1.47 8.21 -7.80
N ARG A 48 2.16 7.19 -8.31
CA ARG A 48 1.63 5.83 -8.45
C ARG A 48 2.46 4.86 -7.63
N ILE A 49 1.82 3.95 -6.93
CA ILE A 49 2.48 2.84 -6.26
C ILE A 49 2.78 1.76 -7.29
N ARG A 50 4.03 1.33 -7.32
CA ARG A 50 4.48 0.19 -8.10
C ARG A 50 4.59 -1.01 -7.16
N SER A 51 3.81 -2.04 -7.45
CA SER A 51 3.89 -3.32 -6.75
C SER A 51 5.05 -4.17 -7.26
N VAL A 52 5.32 -5.29 -6.59
CA VAL A 52 6.28 -6.30 -7.08
C VAL A 52 5.89 -6.77 -8.49
N ALA A 53 4.58 -6.94 -8.75
CA ALA A 53 4.10 -7.33 -10.07
C ALA A 53 4.43 -6.30 -11.15
N ASP A 54 4.26 -5.01 -10.87
CA ASP A 54 4.58 -3.93 -11.83
C ASP A 54 6.09 -3.85 -12.13
N LEU A 55 6.94 -4.12 -11.15
CA LEU A 55 8.39 -4.10 -11.33
C LEU A 55 8.87 -5.34 -12.08
N LEU A 56 8.32 -6.50 -11.73
CA LEU A 56 8.63 -7.76 -12.39
C LEU A 56 8.12 -7.77 -13.84
N GLN A 57 6.95 -7.18 -14.11
CA GLN A 57 6.39 -7.07 -15.46
C GLN A 57 7.34 -6.32 -16.42
N ASP A 58 7.95 -5.22 -15.98
CA ASP A 58 8.93 -4.48 -16.78
C ASP A 58 10.17 -5.34 -17.10
N GLN A 59 10.72 -6.02 -16.09
CA GLN A 59 11.89 -6.89 -16.28
C GLN A 59 11.55 -8.10 -17.17
N PHE A 60 10.36 -8.65 -16.99
CA PHE A 60 9.86 -9.75 -17.81
C PHE A 60 9.66 -9.33 -19.27
N GLY A 61 9.15 -8.13 -19.52
CA GLY A 61 9.04 -7.55 -20.87
C GLY A 61 10.41 -7.44 -21.56
N LEU A 62 11.43 -6.96 -20.85
CA LEU A 62 12.81 -6.92 -21.37
C LEU A 62 13.36 -8.33 -21.63
N ALA A 63 13.04 -9.29 -20.78
CA ALA A 63 13.45 -10.68 -20.96
C ALA A 63 12.80 -11.33 -22.19
N LEU A 64 11.53 -11.00 -22.49
CA LEU A 64 10.84 -11.44 -23.70
C LEU A 64 11.47 -10.85 -24.98
N VAL A 65 11.85 -9.58 -24.97
CA VAL A 65 12.58 -8.97 -26.10
C VAL A 65 13.93 -9.66 -26.33
N ARG A 66 14.65 -10.01 -25.25
CA ARG A 66 15.88 -10.80 -25.36
C ARG A 66 15.62 -12.20 -25.94
N LEU A 67 14.57 -12.87 -25.47
CA LEU A 67 14.17 -14.17 -25.99
C LEU A 67 13.82 -14.08 -27.48
N GLU A 68 13.09 -13.05 -27.91
CA GLU A 68 12.77 -12.80 -29.32
C GLU A 68 14.04 -12.68 -30.17
N ASN A 69 15.05 -11.94 -29.68
CA ASN A 69 16.33 -11.79 -30.37
C ASN A 69 17.07 -13.13 -30.52
N VAL A 70 17.07 -13.95 -29.45
CA VAL A 70 17.69 -15.29 -29.47
C VAL A 70 16.96 -16.19 -30.48
N VAL A 71 15.63 -16.26 -30.41
CA VAL A 71 14.79 -17.04 -31.32
C VAL A 71 15.03 -16.61 -32.76
N ARG A 72 15.04 -15.31 -33.06
CA ARG A 72 15.31 -14.77 -34.39
C ARG A 72 16.71 -15.16 -34.89
N GLY A 73 17.72 -15.10 -34.02
CA GLY A 73 19.07 -15.56 -34.33
C GLY A 73 19.11 -17.05 -34.69
N THR A 74 18.45 -17.90 -33.90
CA THR A 74 18.36 -19.34 -34.13
C THR A 74 17.64 -19.67 -35.44
N ILE A 75 16.54 -18.98 -35.75
CA ILE A 75 15.81 -19.12 -37.03
C ILE A 75 16.73 -18.76 -38.20
N CYS A 76 17.43 -17.63 -38.13
CA CYS A 76 18.38 -17.22 -39.17
C CYS A 76 19.49 -18.26 -39.37
N GLY A 77 20.01 -18.86 -38.28
CA GLY A 77 20.99 -19.94 -38.35
C GLY A 77 20.43 -21.21 -38.96
N ALA A 78 19.23 -21.64 -38.56
CA ALA A 78 18.57 -22.84 -39.08
C ALA A 78 18.32 -22.74 -40.59
N ILE A 79 17.87 -21.57 -41.07
CA ILE A 79 17.67 -21.30 -42.50
C ILE A 79 18.98 -21.43 -43.28
N ARG A 80 20.08 -20.87 -42.76
CA ARG A 80 21.42 -20.96 -43.41
C ARG A 80 21.89 -22.40 -43.57
N HIS A 81 21.60 -23.27 -42.60
CA HIS A 81 22.02 -24.66 -42.60
C HIS A 81 20.97 -25.64 -43.15
N LYS A 82 19.86 -25.16 -43.74
CA LYS A 82 18.74 -25.97 -44.25
C LYS A 82 18.17 -26.95 -43.20
N LEU A 83 18.18 -26.56 -41.93
CA LEU A 83 17.60 -27.32 -40.83
C LEU A 83 16.13 -26.92 -40.65
N ILE A 84 15.26 -27.89 -40.31
CA ILE A 84 13.86 -27.63 -39.94
C ILE A 84 13.83 -27.32 -38.44
N PRO A 85 13.56 -26.08 -38.02
CA PRO A 85 13.54 -25.76 -36.60
C PRO A 85 12.26 -26.30 -35.94
N THR A 86 12.41 -27.03 -34.83
CA THR A 86 11.28 -27.43 -33.97
C THR A 86 11.06 -26.38 -32.87
N PRO A 87 9.81 -26.18 -32.37
CA PRO A 87 9.54 -25.20 -31.32
C PRO A 87 10.38 -25.39 -30.06
N GLN A 88 10.69 -26.64 -29.69
CA GLN A 88 11.53 -26.98 -28.54
C GLN A 88 12.98 -26.53 -28.71
N ASN A 89 13.50 -26.53 -29.94
CA ASN A 89 14.87 -26.09 -30.24
C ASN A 89 14.96 -24.57 -30.42
N LEU A 90 13.83 -23.88 -30.57
CA LEU A 90 13.77 -22.43 -30.75
C LEU A 90 13.67 -21.67 -29.43
N VAL A 91 12.90 -22.20 -28.47
CA VAL A 91 12.57 -21.50 -27.22
C VAL A 91 13.42 -22.01 -26.07
N THR A 92 14.30 -21.15 -25.56
CA THR A 92 15.09 -21.42 -24.35
C THR A 92 14.54 -20.61 -23.17
N SER A 93 14.42 -21.23 -21.99
CA SER A 93 13.94 -20.55 -20.77
C SER A 93 14.99 -19.69 -20.08
N THR A 94 16.28 -19.85 -20.43
CA THR A 94 17.42 -19.19 -19.77
C THR A 94 17.27 -17.67 -19.63
N PRO A 95 16.83 -16.90 -20.66
CA PRO A 95 16.66 -15.46 -20.51
C PRO A 95 15.61 -15.08 -19.46
N LEU A 96 14.57 -15.90 -19.29
CA LEU A 96 13.49 -15.68 -18.33
C LEU A 96 13.94 -16.06 -16.91
N THR A 97 14.53 -17.24 -16.74
CA THR A 97 14.96 -17.72 -15.42
C THR A 97 16.06 -16.84 -14.84
N THR A 98 17.06 -16.46 -15.65
CA THR A 98 18.14 -15.56 -15.22
C THR A 98 17.63 -14.18 -14.82
N THR A 99 16.63 -13.65 -15.54
CA THR A 99 16.01 -12.36 -15.19
C THR A 99 15.24 -12.45 -13.88
N TYR A 100 14.51 -13.55 -13.67
CA TYR A 100 13.78 -13.81 -12.42
C TYR A 100 14.73 -13.91 -11.21
N GLU A 101 15.77 -14.73 -11.31
CA GLU A 101 16.79 -14.90 -10.26
C GLU A 101 17.52 -13.58 -9.98
N SER A 102 17.90 -12.85 -11.04
CA SER A 102 18.53 -11.54 -10.92
C SER A 102 17.62 -10.52 -10.22
N PHE A 103 16.33 -10.50 -10.53
CA PHE A 103 15.37 -9.61 -9.89
C PHE A 103 15.29 -9.88 -8.38
N PHE A 104 14.99 -11.10 -7.96
CA PHE A 104 14.84 -11.38 -6.53
C PHE A 104 16.16 -11.38 -5.76
N GLY A 105 17.29 -11.64 -6.42
CA GLY A 105 18.61 -11.65 -5.79
C GLY A 105 19.28 -10.27 -5.67
N LEU A 106 19.07 -9.37 -6.64
CA LEU A 106 19.83 -8.10 -6.73
C LEU A 106 18.98 -6.85 -6.64
N HIS A 107 17.65 -6.93 -6.80
CA HIS A 107 16.82 -5.74 -6.82
C HIS A 107 16.82 -5.04 -5.44
N PRO A 108 17.09 -3.72 -5.34
CA PRO A 108 17.21 -3.03 -4.04
C PRO A 108 15.98 -3.09 -3.13
N LEU A 109 14.80 -3.31 -3.73
CA LEU A 109 13.53 -3.48 -3.02
C LEU A 109 13.21 -4.95 -2.66
N SER A 110 13.99 -5.91 -3.17
CA SER A 110 13.92 -7.31 -2.75
C SER A 110 14.79 -7.46 -1.49
N GLN A 111 14.15 -7.34 -0.33
CA GLN A 111 14.82 -7.34 0.97
C GLN A 111 14.48 -8.62 1.74
N VAL A 112 15.41 -9.08 2.57
CA VAL A 112 15.13 -10.17 3.51
C VAL A 112 14.02 -9.71 4.46
N LEU A 113 12.97 -10.51 4.57
CA LEU A 113 11.84 -10.20 5.44
C LEU A 113 12.32 -10.11 6.90
N ASP A 114 12.20 -8.94 7.50
CA ASP A 114 12.41 -8.75 8.93
C ASP A 114 11.35 -9.52 9.75
N ARG A 115 11.82 -10.54 10.47
CA ARG A 115 11.01 -11.44 11.32
C ARG A 115 11.32 -11.26 12.81
N THR A 116 11.77 -10.08 13.23
CA THR A 116 12.09 -9.82 14.65
C THR A 116 10.89 -10.11 15.56
N ASN A 117 9.70 -9.66 15.18
CA ASN A 117 8.44 -9.99 15.85
C ASN A 117 7.25 -9.91 14.86
N PRO A 118 6.05 -10.39 15.24
CA PRO A 118 4.88 -10.39 14.36
C PRO A 118 4.50 -9.01 13.79
N LEU A 119 4.65 -7.94 14.59
CA LEU A 119 4.36 -6.58 14.14
C LEU A 119 5.34 -6.15 13.04
N THR A 120 6.63 -6.44 13.22
CA THR A 120 7.67 -6.09 12.26
C THR A 120 7.42 -6.70 10.89
N GLN A 121 6.97 -7.95 10.86
CA GLN A 121 6.62 -8.64 9.61
C GLN A 121 5.50 -7.92 8.85
N ILE A 122 4.43 -7.53 9.55
CA ILE A 122 3.31 -6.79 8.92
C ILE A 122 3.78 -5.43 8.44
N VAL A 123 4.49 -4.68 9.29
CA VAL A 123 4.94 -3.33 8.94
C VAL A 123 5.89 -3.38 7.74
N HIS A 124 6.79 -4.35 7.68
CA HIS A 124 7.69 -4.52 6.55
C HIS A 124 6.92 -4.84 5.25
N GLY A 125 5.91 -5.73 5.31
CA GLY A 125 5.05 -6.03 4.16
C GLY A 125 4.19 -4.84 3.69
N ARG A 126 3.92 -3.87 4.57
CA ARG A 126 3.13 -2.65 4.29
C ARG A 126 3.98 -1.40 4.07
N LYS A 127 5.29 -1.57 3.88
CA LYS A 127 6.26 -0.50 3.72
C LYS A 127 6.20 0.10 2.32
N LEU A 128 6.23 1.43 2.26
CA LEU A 128 6.33 2.23 1.06
C LEU A 128 7.73 2.81 0.92
N SER A 129 8.27 2.84 -0.29
CA SER A 129 9.58 3.43 -0.58
C SER A 129 9.52 4.35 -1.80
N TYR A 130 10.07 5.56 -1.65
CA TYR A 130 10.41 6.44 -2.77
C TYR A 130 11.77 6.11 -3.39
N LEU A 131 12.54 5.21 -2.77
CA LEU A 131 13.87 4.81 -3.20
C LEU A 131 13.81 3.64 -4.19
N GLY A 132 14.89 3.48 -4.98
CA GLY A 132 15.07 2.36 -5.90
C GLY A 132 15.11 2.79 -7.38
N PRO A 133 15.17 1.83 -8.32
CA PRO A 133 15.21 2.13 -9.75
C PRO A 133 14.00 2.96 -10.20
N GLY A 134 14.25 4.10 -10.85
CA GLY A 134 13.21 5.05 -11.26
C GLY A 134 12.65 5.92 -10.12
N GLY A 135 13.17 5.79 -8.91
CA GLY A 135 12.82 6.60 -7.74
C GLY A 135 13.87 7.66 -7.40
N LEU A 136 13.87 8.08 -6.14
CA LEU A 136 14.80 9.04 -5.58
C LEU A 136 15.97 8.34 -4.89
N THR A 137 17.01 9.10 -4.59
CA THR A 137 18.06 8.66 -3.67
C THR A 137 17.99 9.47 -2.37
N GLY A 138 18.39 8.86 -1.25
CA GLY A 138 18.39 9.55 0.04
C GLY A 138 19.19 10.85 0.03
N ARG A 139 20.29 10.93 -0.74
CA ARG A 139 21.12 12.14 -0.79
C ARG A 139 20.57 13.23 -1.70
N THR A 140 19.82 12.87 -2.75
CA THR A 140 19.32 13.83 -3.75
C THR A 140 17.89 14.30 -3.47
N ALA A 141 17.18 13.66 -2.56
CA ALA A 141 15.81 14.03 -2.23
C ALA A 141 15.76 15.37 -1.49
N SER A 142 15.04 16.33 -2.07
CA SER A 142 14.82 17.65 -1.49
C SER A 142 13.93 17.59 -0.25
N PHE A 143 14.03 18.63 0.59
CA PHE A 143 13.20 18.77 1.81
C PHE A 143 11.70 18.66 1.50
N ARG A 144 11.24 19.34 0.43
CA ARG A 144 9.82 19.35 0.02
C ARG A 144 9.25 17.96 -0.26
N ILE A 145 10.06 17.00 -0.73
CA ILE A 145 9.56 15.65 -1.02
C ILE A 145 9.43 14.81 0.26
N ARG A 146 10.21 15.15 1.29
CA ARG A 146 10.20 14.47 2.60
C ARG A 146 9.07 14.96 3.50
N ASP A 147 8.53 16.15 3.21
CA ASP A 147 7.42 16.73 3.97
C ASP A 147 6.14 15.88 3.88
N ILE A 148 5.34 15.97 4.94
CA ILE A 148 4.05 15.30 5.02
C ILE A 148 3.04 16.13 4.24
N HIS A 149 2.65 15.65 3.07
CA HIS A 149 1.65 16.31 2.24
C HIS A 149 0.22 15.99 2.73
N PRO A 150 -0.74 16.95 2.74
CA PRO A 150 -2.11 16.71 3.21
C PRO A 150 -2.82 15.54 2.52
N SER A 151 -2.47 15.23 1.27
CA SER A 151 -3.03 14.07 0.57
C SER A 151 -2.67 12.72 1.21
N HIS A 152 -1.68 12.66 2.12
CA HIS A 152 -1.30 11.45 2.86
C HIS A 152 -2.39 10.99 3.83
N TYR A 153 -3.32 11.87 4.20
CA TYR A 153 -4.38 11.59 5.15
C TYR A 153 -5.16 10.30 4.80
N GLY A 154 -5.16 9.33 5.72
CA GLY A 154 -5.81 8.04 5.54
C GLY A 154 -5.12 7.07 4.57
N ARG A 155 -3.92 7.39 4.08
CA ARG A 155 -3.24 6.66 3.00
C ARG A 155 -1.81 6.27 3.37
N ILE A 156 -1.01 7.23 3.81
CA ILE A 156 0.36 7.04 4.30
C ILE A 156 0.40 7.56 5.72
N CYS A 157 0.97 6.79 6.63
CA CYS A 157 1.12 7.20 8.02
C CYS A 157 2.05 8.41 8.12
N PRO A 158 1.64 9.51 8.77
CA PRO A 158 2.50 10.68 8.96
C PRO A 158 3.57 10.47 10.03
N ILE A 159 3.39 9.49 10.92
CA ILE A 159 4.29 9.23 12.05
C ILE A 159 5.30 8.14 11.72
N ASP A 160 4.88 7.05 11.08
CA ASP A 160 5.71 5.87 10.88
C ASP A 160 6.58 6.01 9.62
N THR A 161 7.79 6.53 9.83
CA THR A 161 8.84 6.73 8.82
C THR A 161 10.18 6.21 9.35
N SER A 162 11.10 5.91 8.43
CA SER A 162 12.50 5.67 8.82
C SER A 162 13.15 6.92 9.41
N GLU A 163 14.11 6.72 10.31
CA GLU A 163 14.95 7.80 10.87
C GLU A 163 16.18 8.08 9.99
N GLY A 164 16.86 9.19 10.26
CA GLY A 164 18.10 9.58 9.57
C GLY A 164 17.90 9.99 8.11
N ILE A 165 18.81 9.57 7.22
CA ILE A 165 18.84 10.04 5.82
C ILE A 165 17.60 9.64 5.01
N ASN A 166 16.84 8.65 5.46
CA ASN A 166 15.67 8.12 4.75
C ASN A 166 14.34 8.68 5.28
N VAL A 167 14.37 9.66 6.20
CA VAL A 167 13.15 10.29 6.74
C VAL A 167 12.27 10.87 5.63
N GLY A 168 10.98 10.56 5.66
CA GLY A 168 9.99 10.96 4.65
C GLY A 168 10.10 10.23 3.30
N LEU A 169 11.15 9.42 3.09
CA LEU A 169 11.35 8.64 1.85
C LEU A 169 10.89 7.20 1.98
N ILE A 170 10.84 6.70 3.22
CA ILE A 170 10.37 5.37 3.56
C ILE A 170 9.32 5.54 4.65
N GLY A 171 8.10 5.11 4.37
CA GLY A 171 7.00 5.17 5.32
C GLY A 171 6.14 3.93 5.27
N SER A 172 5.08 3.91 6.06
CA SER A 172 4.14 2.80 6.11
C SER A 172 2.75 3.20 5.61
N LEU A 173 2.05 2.26 4.98
CA LEU A 173 0.64 2.45 4.63
C LEU A 173 -0.21 2.61 5.88
N ALA A 174 -1.23 3.48 5.82
CA ALA A 174 -2.23 3.57 6.87
C ALA A 174 -3.04 2.26 6.94
N ILE A 175 -3.69 1.96 8.08
CA ILE A 175 -4.36 0.67 8.32
C ILE A 175 -5.35 0.30 7.20
N HIS A 176 -6.24 1.23 6.85
CA HIS A 176 -7.31 1.00 5.88
C HIS A 176 -6.97 1.42 4.45
N ALA A 177 -5.73 1.86 4.20
CA ALA A 177 -5.30 2.25 2.88
C ALA A 177 -5.27 1.03 1.95
N ARG A 178 -5.77 1.20 0.73
CA ARG A 178 -5.70 0.18 -0.33
C ARG A 178 -5.07 0.73 -1.60
N ILE A 179 -4.51 -0.16 -2.40
CA ILE A 179 -4.00 0.18 -3.74
C ILE A 179 -5.13 -0.06 -4.74
N GLY A 180 -5.59 1.00 -5.41
CA GLY A 180 -6.59 0.92 -6.46
C GLY A 180 -6.02 0.32 -7.76
N HIS A 181 -6.89 0.06 -8.74
CA HIS A 181 -6.51 -0.62 -9.99
C HIS A 181 -5.36 0.07 -10.75
N TRP A 182 -5.31 1.40 -10.72
CA TRP A 182 -4.28 2.20 -11.39
C TRP A 182 -3.04 2.47 -10.50
N GLY A 183 -2.90 1.77 -9.37
CA GLY A 183 -1.83 1.99 -8.41
C GLY A 183 -1.98 3.27 -7.56
N SER A 184 -3.17 3.88 -7.52
CA SER A 184 -3.47 5.02 -6.65
C SER A 184 -3.80 4.56 -5.23
N LEU A 185 -3.31 5.26 -4.20
CA LEU A 185 -3.69 4.98 -2.83
C LEU A 185 -5.09 5.51 -2.51
N GLU A 186 -5.99 4.61 -2.12
CA GLU A 186 -7.36 4.94 -1.76
C GLU A 186 -7.59 4.75 -0.27
N SER A 187 -8.42 5.62 0.31
CA SER A 187 -8.86 5.52 1.71
C SER A 187 -10.39 5.38 1.75
N PRO A 188 -10.93 4.54 2.64
CA PRO A 188 -12.37 4.34 2.74
C PRO A 188 -13.05 5.39 3.62
N PHE A 189 -14.28 5.77 3.27
CA PHE A 189 -15.11 6.71 4.00
C PHE A 189 -16.56 6.24 3.97
N TYR A 190 -17.36 6.64 4.95
CA TYR A 190 -18.81 6.43 4.92
C TYR A 190 -19.50 7.60 4.22
N GLU A 191 -20.38 7.28 3.28
CA GLU A 191 -21.26 8.25 2.62
C GLU A 191 -22.37 8.68 3.58
N ILE A 192 -22.51 9.99 3.75
CA ILE A 192 -23.63 10.57 4.48
C ILE A 192 -24.69 10.92 3.45
N SER A 193 -25.89 10.36 3.61
CA SER A 193 -27.03 10.70 2.75
C SER A 193 -28.27 10.91 3.60
N GLU A 194 -29.06 11.93 3.26
CA GLU A 194 -30.26 12.34 4.01
C GLU A 194 -31.38 11.27 4.03
N ARG A 195 -31.31 10.26 3.15
CA ARG A 195 -32.44 9.33 2.89
C ARG A 195 -32.08 7.85 2.96
N SER A 196 -30.84 7.46 3.26
CA SER A 196 -30.46 6.04 3.24
C SER A 196 -30.61 5.38 4.61
N THR A 197 -31.42 4.32 4.67
CA THR A 197 -31.47 3.32 5.74
C THR A 197 -30.23 2.41 5.81
N GLY A 198 -29.16 2.70 5.06
CA GLY A 198 -27.97 1.84 4.96
C GLY A 198 -26.65 2.61 4.92
N VAL A 199 -25.62 2.04 5.54
CA VAL A 199 -24.25 2.57 5.56
C VAL A 199 -23.53 2.15 4.29
N ARG A 200 -23.16 3.11 3.43
CA ARG A 200 -22.37 2.85 2.23
C ARG A 200 -20.92 3.29 2.41
N MET A 201 -19.99 2.37 2.16
CA MET A 201 -18.56 2.65 2.20
C MET A 201 -18.04 2.99 0.80
N LEU A 202 -17.36 4.12 0.66
CA LEU A 202 -16.73 4.59 -0.58
C LEU A 202 -15.23 4.72 -0.38
N TYR A 203 -14.46 4.21 -1.33
CA TYR A 203 -13.01 4.40 -1.35
C TYR A 203 -12.65 5.51 -2.31
N LEU A 204 -11.88 6.47 -1.81
CA LEU A 204 -11.51 7.66 -2.56
C LEU A 204 -10.01 7.72 -2.84
N SER A 205 -9.68 7.87 -4.11
CA SER A 205 -8.34 8.23 -4.55
C SER A 205 -8.03 9.71 -4.22
N PRO A 206 -6.76 10.11 -4.12
CA PRO A 206 -6.38 11.43 -3.62
C PRO A 206 -6.93 12.57 -4.49
N GLY A 207 -7.09 12.34 -5.79
CA GLY A 207 -7.67 13.32 -6.70
C GLY A 207 -9.20 13.29 -6.79
N ARG A 208 -9.89 12.27 -6.26
CA ARG A 208 -11.37 12.30 -6.11
C ARG A 208 -11.78 12.93 -4.79
N ASP A 209 -10.95 12.73 -3.78
CA ASP A 209 -11.10 13.26 -2.43
C ASP A 209 -11.22 14.79 -2.37
N GLU A 210 -10.53 15.51 -3.25
CA GLU A 210 -10.63 16.98 -3.35
C GLU A 210 -12.04 17.52 -3.67
N TYR A 211 -12.94 16.68 -4.21
CA TYR A 211 -14.31 17.07 -4.56
C TYR A 211 -15.31 16.87 -3.42
N TYR A 212 -14.93 16.17 -2.36
CA TYR A 212 -15.82 15.86 -1.24
C TYR A 212 -15.41 16.63 0.01
N MET A 213 -16.40 17.02 0.81
CA MET A 213 -16.19 17.54 2.16
C MET A 213 -16.25 16.36 3.13
N VAL A 214 -15.10 16.06 3.75
CA VAL A 214 -14.93 14.88 4.60
C VAL A 214 -14.86 15.33 6.05
N ALA A 215 -15.86 14.98 6.88
CA ALA A 215 -15.81 15.26 8.31
C ALA A 215 -14.62 14.54 8.96
N ALA A 216 -13.87 15.29 9.75
CA ALA A 216 -12.67 14.85 10.45
C ALA A 216 -12.90 14.94 11.96
N GLY A 217 -13.06 13.81 12.66
CA GLY A 217 -13.25 13.82 14.11
C GLY A 217 -13.81 12.52 14.67
N ASN A 218 -13.61 12.32 15.98
CA ASN A 218 -13.99 11.08 16.68
C ASN A 218 -15.45 11.09 17.15
N SER A 219 -16.04 12.28 17.37
CA SER A 219 -17.41 12.44 17.89
C SER A 219 -18.46 11.77 16.99
N LEU A 220 -18.19 11.67 15.70
CA LEU A 220 -19.11 11.16 14.67
C LEU A 220 -18.98 9.65 14.42
N ALA A 221 -18.02 8.97 15.03
CA ALA A 221 -17.80 7.54 14.84
C ALA A 221 -18.71 6.67 15.73
N LEU A 222 -19.31 7.25 16.77
CA LEU A 222 -19.87 6.48 17.89
C LEU A 222 -21.37 6.17 17.80
N ASN A 223 -22.22 6.93 17.11
CA ASN A 223 -23.65 6.62 17.00
C ASN A 223 -24.26 7.21 15.73
N GLN A 224 -25.08 6.42 15.01
CA GLN A 224 -25.91 6.90 13.89
C GLN A 224 -27.01 7.89 14.34
N ASP A 225 -27.30 7.93 15.65
CA ASP A 225 -28.43 8.66 16.23
C ASP A 225 -28.04 10.00 16.89
N ILE A 226 -26.78 10.46 16.77
CA ILE A 226 -26.39 11.77 17.33
C ILE A 226 -26.75 12.87 16.34
N GLN A 227 -27.85 13.56 16.65
CA GLN A 227 -28.10 14.91 16.18
C GLN A 227 -27.06 15.89 16.77
N GLU A 228 -26.35 16.55 15.87
CA GLU A 228 -26.14 18.01 15.89
C GLU A 228 -25.08 18.60 16.84
N GLU A 229 -23.80 18.46 16.47
CA GLU A 229 -23.03 19.69 16.36
C GLU A 229 -23.51 20.41 15.10
N GLN A 230 -24.01 21.65 15.20
CA GLN A 230 -24.38 22.46 14.03
C GLN A 230 -23.19 22.67 13.08
N VAL A 231 -21.97 22.55 13.60
CA VAL A 231 -20.74 22.71 12.85
C VAL A 231 -19.73 21.64 13.21
N VAL A 232 -19.11 21.02 12.22
CA VAL A 232 -18.08 20.00 12.40
C VAL A 232 -16.79 20.38 11.70
N PRO A 233 -15.63 19.97 12.24
CA PRO A 233 -14.39 20.03 11.49
C PRO A 233 -14.45 19.10 10.29
N ALA A 234 -14.16 19.62 9.11
CA ALA A 234 -14.11 18.88 7.86
C ALA A 234 -12.89 19.25 7.04
N ARG A 235 -12.42 18.30 6.25
CA ARG A 235 -11.37 18.52 5.26
C ARG A 235 -12.01 18.75 3.89
N TYR A 236 -11.61 19.82 3.23
CA TYR A 236 -11.99 20.13 1.86
C TYR A 236 -10.79 20.70 1.11
N ARG A 237 -10.52 20.19 -0.10
CA ARG A 237 -9.39 20.65 -0.95
C ARG A 237 -8.06 20.82 -0.19
N GLN A 238 -7.74 19.84 0.66
CA GLN A 238 -6.51 19.78 1.48
C GLN A 238 -6.45 20.75 2.67
N GLU A 239 -7.49 21.53 2.92
CA GLU A 239 -7.58 22.42 4.08
C GLU A 239 -8.57 21.87 5.11
N PHE A 240 -8.36 22.22 6.38
CA PHE A 240 -9.28 21.93 7.47
C PHE A 240 -10.15 23.16 7.73
N LEU A 241 -11.46 22.96 7.65
CA LEU A 241 -12.49 23.99 7.77
C LEU A 241 -13.51 23.56 8.82
N THR A 242 -14.26 24.52 9.35
CA THR A 242 -15.45 24.25 10.17
C THR A 242 -16.67 24.52 9.31
N ILE A 243 -17.46 23.48 9.04
CA ILE A 243 -18.63 23.55 8.14
C ILE A 243 -19.87 23.02 8.83
N ALA A 244 -21.04 23.38 8.32
CA ALA A 244 -22.31 22.85 8.80
C ALA A 244 -22.43 21.35 8.49
N TRP A 245 -23.06 20.57 9.38
CA TRP A 245 -23.18 19.11 9.23
C TRP A 245 -23.88 18.72 7.93
N GLU A 246 -24.87 19.49 7.51
CA GLU A 246 -25.66 19.27 6.29
C GLU A 246 -24.82 19.40 5.01
N GLN A 247 -23.66 20.06 5.09
CA GLN A 247 -22.73 20.21 3.97
C GLN A 247 -21.72 19.06 3.89
N VAL A 248 -21.63 18.22 4.92
CA VAL A 248 -20.69 17.10 4.94
C VAL A 248 -21.16 16.02 3.98
N HIS A 249 -20.28 15.61 3.08
CA HIS A 249 -20.58 14.53 2.14
C HIS A 249 -20.20 13.15 2.70
N LEU A 250 -19.07 13.09 3.42
CA LEU A 250 -18.45 11.85 3.86
C LEU A 250 -17.93 11.97 5.28
N ARG A 251 -17.86 10.85 6.01
CA ARG A 251 -17.18 10.77 7.31
C ARG A 251 -16.14 9.65 7.35
N SER A 252 -15.12 9.84 8.19
CA SER A 252 -14.12 8.81 8.49
C SER A 252 -14.76 7.58 9.14
N ILE A 253 -14.15 6.41 8.92
CA ILE A 253 -14.64 5.13 9.46
C ILE A 253 -14.12 4.90 10.87
N PHE A 254 -12.88 5.32 11.13
CA PHE A 254 -12.19 5.04 12.37
C PHE A 254 -11.32 6.22 12.80
N PRO A 255 -11.27 6.56 14.10
CA PRO A 255 -10.37 7.57 14.65
C PRO A 255 -8.91 7.44 14.19
N PHE A 256 -8.39 6.21 14.17
CA PHE A 256 -6.99 5.93 13.83
C PHE A 256 -6.76 5.64 12.33
N GLN A 257 -7.73 5.98 11.47
CA GLN A 257 -7.68 5.67 10.03
C GLN A 257 -6.44 6.21 9.30
N TYR A 258 -5.84 7.28 9.81
CA TYR A 258 -4.65 7.92 9.22
C TYR A 258 -3.30 7.38 9.72
N PHE A 259 -3.28 6.48 10.70
CA PHE A 259 -2.04 5.88 11.21
C PHE A 259 -1.76 4.50 10.60
N SER A 260 -0.49 4.09 10.62
CA SER A 260 -0.06 2.71 10.31
C SER A 260 -0.38 1.80 11.48
N ILE A 261 -0.26 0.49 11.26
CA ILE A 261 -0.43 -0.51 12.33
C ILE A 261 0.54 -0.28 13.49
N GLY A 262 1.79 0.10 13.21
CA GLY A 262 2.81 0.32 14.26
C GLY A 262 2.47 1.51 15.16
N ALA A 263 2.07 2.64 14.59
CA ALA A 263 1.64 3.80 15.37
C ALA A 263 0.32 3.53 16.11
N SER A 264 -0.59 2.77 15.52
CA SER A 264 -1.93 2.53 16.09
C SER A 264 -1.93 1.56 17.27
N LEU A 265 -0.81 0.87 17.55
CA LEU A 265 -0.65 0.04 18.75
C LEU A 265 -0.14 0.84 19.97
N ILE A 266 0.15 2.13 19.81
CA ILE A 266 0.56 3.00 20.92
C ILE A 266 -0.71 3.47 21.66
N PRO A 267 -0.94 3.05 22.92
CA PRO A 267 -2.05 3.57 23.70
C PRO A 267 -1.82 5.06 24.00
N PHE A 268 -2.90 5.83 24.06
CA PHE A 268 -2.85 7.28 24.36
C PHE A 268 -1.95 8.08 23.41
N ILE A 269 -1.87 7.68 22.14
CA ILE A 269 -1.04 8.36 21.13
C ILE A 269 -1.39 9.85 20.98
N GLU A 270 -2.65 10.22 21.20
CA GLU A 270 -3.16 11.58 21.21
C GLU A 270 -2.51 12.48 22.28
N HIS A 271 -1.94 11.88 23.33
CA HIS A 271 -1.22 12.56 24.41
C HIS A 271 0.30 12.56 24.21
N ASN A 272 0.80 12.02 23.09
CA ASN A 272 2.21 11.95 22.77
C ASN A 272 2.56 12.95 21.66
N ASP A 273 3.76 13.53 21.72
CA ASP A 273 4.27 14.28 20.58
C ASP A 273 4.63 13.34 19.42
N ALA A 274 4.60 13.89 18.20
CA ALA A 274 4.80 13.10 16.99
C ALA A 274 6.18 12.43 16.91
N ASN A 275 7.24 13.05 17.44
CA ASN A 275 8.59 12.50 17.38
C ASN A 275 8.74 11.31 18.33
N ARG A 276 8.14 11.39 19.53
CA ARG A 276 8.08 10.24 20.45
C ARG A 276 7.26 9.10 19.87
N ALA A 277 6.10 9.40 19.28
CA ALA A 277 5.28 8.37 18.64
C ALA A 277 6.02 7.68 17.48
N LEU A 278 6.79 8.44 16.69
CA LEU A 278 7.69 7.92 15.66
C LEU A 278 8.70 6.94 16.27
N MET A 279 9.48 7.40 17.25
CA MET A 279 10.48 6.57 17.93
C MET A 279 9.84 5.31 18.53
N SER A 280 8.69 5.43 19.19
CA SER A 280 7.96 4.31 19.77
C SER A 280 7.53 3.29 18.71
N SER A 281 6.99 3.73 17.57
CA SER A 281 6.61 2.82 16.47
C SER A 281 7.82 2.09 15.88
N ASN A 282 8.99 2.74 15.84
CA ASN A 282 10.25 2.16 15.37
C ASN A 282 10.82 1.16 16.38
N MET A 283 10.82 1.51 17.68
CA MET A 283 11.33 0.65 18.76
C MET A 283 10.48 -0.60 18.97
N GLN A 284 9.14 -0.51 18.79
CA GLN A 284 8.28 -1.70 18.84
C GLN A 284 8.69 -2.78 17.84
N ARG A 285 9.25 -2.40 16.68
CA ARG A 285 9.71 -3.37 15.67
C ARG A 285 11.02 -4.07 16.04
N GLN A 286 11.75 -3.53 17.01
CA GLN A 286 13.01 -4.08 17.49
C GLN A 286 12.81 -4.96 18.75
N ALA A 287 11.59 -5.01 19.28
CA ALA A 287 11.28 -5.82 20.46
C ALA A 287 11.39 -7.31 20.14
N VAL A 288 12.23 -8.03 20.88
CA VAL A 288 12.41 -9.47 20.74
C VAL A 288 11.33 -10.21 21.55
N PRO A 289 10.71 -11.27 21.01
CA PRO A 289 9.74 -12.09 21.75
C PRO A 289 10.35 -12.68 23.02
N LEU A 290 9.59 -12.63 24.11
CA LEU A 290 9.97 -13.27 25.38
C LEU A 290 9.74 -14.78 25.32
N SER A 291 10.52 -15.54 26.10
CA SER A 291 10.32 -16.99 26.29
C SER A 291 8.90 -17.32 26.77
N ARG A 292 8.35 -16.49 27.66
CA ARG A 292 6.96 -16.53 28.07
C ARG A 292 6.27 -15.25 27.63
N SER A 293 5.36 -15.36 26.67
CA SER A 293 4.60 -14.21 26.20
C SER A 293 3.61 -13.73 27.28
N GLU A 294 3.53 -12.41 27.45
CA GLU A 294 2.58 -11.75 28.33
C GLU A 294 1.68 -10.83 27.51
N LYS A 295 0.40 -10.75 27.89
CA LYS A 295 -0.53 -9.81 27.25
C LYS A 295 -0.26 -8.40 27.77
N CYS A 296 -0.42 -7.40 26.90
CA CYS A 296 -0.44 -6.01 27.33
C CYS A 296 -1.57 -5.79 28.37
N ILE A 297 -1.25 -5.09 29.47
CA ILE A 297 -2.26 -4.68 30.46
C ILE A 297 -3.09 -3.52 29.90
N VAL A 298 -2.44 -2.60 29.20
CA VAL A 298 -3.06 -1.47 28.49
C VAL A 298 -2.77 -1.65 26.99
N GLY A 299 -3.83 -1.74 26.19
CA GLY A 299 -3.75 -1.92 24.75
C GLY A 299 -4.78 -1.07 24.02
N THR A 300 -4.76 -1.16 22.70
CA THR A 300 -5.58 -0.39 21.75
C THR A 300 -6.74 -1.20 21.18
N GLY A 301 -6.70 -2.53 21.33
CA GLY A 301 -7.66 -3.47 20.76
C GLY A 301 -7.26 -4.00 19.38
N LEU A 302 -6.22 -3.44 18.77
CA LEU A 302 -5.70 -3.89 17.46
C LEU A 302 -4.69 -5.03 17.58
N GLU A 303 -4.24 -5.38 18.79
CA GLU A 303 -3.21 -6.39 19.03
C GLU A 303 -3.63 -7.76 18.50
N ARG A 304 -4.90 -8.14 18.73
CA ARG A 304 -5.45 -9.41 18.25
C ARG A 304 -5.42 -9.47 16.73
N GLN A 305 -5.84 -8.39 16.06
CA GLN A 305 -5.87 -8.33 14.61
C GLN A 305 -4.45 -8.36 14.02
N ALA A 306 -3.51 -7.60 14.62
CA ALA A 306 -2.11 -7.63 14.24
C ALA A 306 -1.50 -9.03 14.41
N ALA A 307 -1.83 -9.76 15.47
CA ALA A 307 -1.32 -11.12 15.65
C ALA A 307 -1.87 -12.08 14.56
N LEU A 308 -3.16 -11.99 14.24
CA LEU A 308 -3.81 -12.79 13.20
C LEU A 308 -3.24 -12.51 11.80
N ASP A 309 -3.12 -11.23 11.44
CA ASP A 309 -2.70 -10.80 10.10
C ASP A 309 -1.19 -11.00 9.86
N SER A 310 -0.41 -11.25 10.92
CA SER A 310 1.04 -11.44 10.80
C SER A 310 1.42 -12.75 10.12
N GLY A 311 0.51 -13.74 10.11
CA GLY A 311 0.80 -15.10 9.66
C GLY A 311 1.71 -15.88 10.63
N ALA A 312 2.01 -15.34 11.82
CA ALA A 312 2.78 -16.04 12.85
C ALA A 312 1.95 -17.07 13.64
N LEU A 313 0.62 -16.95 13.61
CA LEU A 313 -0.30 -17.83 14.32
C LEU A 313 -0.81 -18.96 13.42
N ALA A 314 -0.99 -20.15 14.01
CA ALA A 314 -1.77 -21.21 13.37
C ALA A 314 -3.27 -20.88 13.48
N ILE A 315 -3.93 -20.68 12.34
CA ILE A 315 -5.34 -20.32 12.25
C ILE A 315 -6.13 -21.52 11.71
N ALA A 316 -7.22 -21.87 12.38
CA ALA A 316 -8.14 -22.88 11.87
C ALA A 316 -8.96 -22.30 10.70
N GLU A 317 -8.85 -22.91 9.52
CA GLU A 317 -9.59 -22.47 8.33
C GLU A 317 -11.10 -22.78 8.41
N ARG A 318 -11.47 -23.76 9.25
CA ARG A 318 -12.83 -24.30 9.34
C ARG A 318 -13.20 -24.63 10.78
N GLU A 319 -14.50 -24.66 11.03
CA GLU A 319 -15.05 -25.04 12.32
C GLU A 319 -14.86 -26.53 12.58
N GLY A 320 -14.42 -26.87 13.79
CA GLY A 320 -14.26 -28.25 14.20
C GLY A 320 -13.87 -28.36 15.66
N ARG A 321 -13.76 -29.60 16.13
CA ARG A 321 -13.36 -29.92 17.51
C ARG A 321 -11.91 -30.39 17.53
N VAL A 322 -11.15 -29.88 18.48
CA VAL A 322 -9.80 -30.38 18.75
C VAL A 322 -9.89 -31.80 19.30
N VAL A 323 -9.33 -32.76 18.55
CA VAL A 323 -9.31 -34.19 18.91
C VAL A 323 -8.03 -34.52 19.68
N TYR A 324 -6.92 -33.89 19.30
CA TYR A 324 -5.62 -34.17 19.88
C TYR A 324 -4.72 -32.94 19.80
N THR A 325 -3.93 -32.73 20.85
CA THR A 325 -2.94 -31.66 20.96
C THR A 325 -1.64 -32.23 21.49
N ASN A 326 -0.57 -31.98 20.77
CA ASN A 326 0.81 -32.14 21.21
C ASN A 326 1.54 -30.79 21.09
N THR A 327 2.78 -30.73 21.55
CA THR A 327 3.68 -29.59 21.32
C THR A 327 3.81 -29.28 19.83
N ASP A 328 3.88 -30.32 19.00
CA ASP A 328 4.25 -30.20 17.59
C ASP A 328 3.03 -30.18 16.65
N THR A 329 1.90 -30.70 17.12
CA THR A 329 0.74 -30.94 16.25
C THR A 329 -0.59 -30.67 16.96
N ILE A 330 -1.52 -30.08 16.21
CA ILE A 330 -2.92 -29.96 16.62
C ILE A 330 -3.78 -30.67 15.57
N LEU A 331 -4.61 -31.60 16.02
CA LEU A 331 -5.56 -32.32 15.20
C LEU A 331 -6.97 -31.78 15.43
N LEU A 332 -7.60 -31.34 14.35
CA LEU A 332 -8.94 -30.77 14.35
C LEU A 332 -9.85 -31.68 13.51
N ALA A 333 -10.96 -32.15 14.09
CA ALA A 333 -11.98 -32.90 13.36
C ALA A 333 -13.14 -31.99 13.01
N GLU A 334 -13.49 -31.94 11.73
CA GLU A 334 -14.71 -31.30 11.27
C GLU A 334 -15.95 -32.09 11.70
N VAL A 335 -17.11 -31.42 11.72
CA VAL A 335 -18.42 -32.04 11.99
C VAL A 335 -18.76 -33.16 10.98
N ARG A 336 -18.05 -33.24 9.84
CA ARG A 336 -18.17 -34.29 8.81
C ARG A 336 -16.83 -34.99 8.56
N GLU A 337 -16.42 -35.87 9.47
CA GLU A 337 -15.41 -36.96 9.35
C GLU A 337 -14.00 -36.65 8.78
N ILE A 338 -13.70 -35.46 8.26
CA ILE A 338 -12.38 -35.10 7.75
C ILE A 338 -11.52 -34.55 8.90
N MET A 339 -10.36 -35.16 9.11
CA MET A 339 -9.37 -34.71 10.08
C MET A 339 -8.34 -33.81 9.40
N HIS A 340 -8.17 -32.60 9.93
CA HIS A 340 -7.11 -31.67 9.54
C HIS A 340 -5.96 -31.73 10.55
N LEU A 341 -4.74 -31.85 10.03
CA LEU A 341 -3.50 -31.84 10.79
C LEU A 341 -2.81 -30.48 10.64
N PHE A 342 -2.68 -29.76 11.75
CA PHE A 342 -1.90 -28.54 11.83
C PHE A 342 -0.54 -28.88 12.44
N PHE A 343 0.53 -28.54 11.72
CA PHE A 343 1.89 -28.59 12.25
C PHE A 343 2.21 -27.25 12.92
N LEU A 344 2.61 -27.29 14.19
CA LEU A 344 3.24 -26.14 14.84
C LEU A 344 4.72 -26.11 14.48
N LEU A 345 5.16 -24.97 13.94
CA LEU A 345 6.57 -24.62 13.85
C LEU A 345 7.05 -24.21 15.25
N ILE A 346 7.75 -25.11 15.94
CA ILE A 346 8.16 -24.89 17.34
C ILE A 346 9.46 -24.10 17.45
N THR A 347 10.39 -24.29 16.51
CA THR A 347 11.68 -23.58 16.50
C THR A 347 12.20 -23.42 15.08
N GLU A 348 12.04 -22.23 14.52
CA GLU A 348 12.91 -21.75 13.43
C GLU A 348 13.83 -20.66 13.98
N LYS A 349 15.08 -20.64 13.54
CA LYS A 349 15.95 -19.49 13.79
C LYS A 349 15.33 -18.28 13.11
N GLY A 350 14.96 -17.27 13.91
CA GLY A 350 14.57 -15.98 13.39
C GLY A 350 15.71 -15.37 12.57
N THR A 351 15.38 -14.46 11.65
CA THR A 351 16.40 -13.75 10.85
C THR A 351 17.36 -12.91 11.70
N ALA A 352 17.00 -12.66 12.97
CA ALA A 352 17.76 -11.84 13.92
C ALA A 352 18.81 -12.61 14.76
N GLY A 353 19.00 -13.92 14.55
CA GLY A 353 20.05 -14.72 15.21
C GLY A 353 19.55 -15.99 15.89
#